data_AF-A0A383EYE1-F1
#
_entry.id   AF-A0A383EYE1-F1
#
_cell.length_a   1.000
_cell.length_b   1.000
_cell.length_c   1.000
_cell.angle_alpha   90.00
_cell.angle_beta   90.00
_cell.angle_gamma   90.00
#
_symmetry.space_group_name_H-M   'P 1'
#
loop_
_entity.id
_entity.type
_entity.pdbx_description
1 polymer ?
#
loop_
_entity_poly.entity_id
_entity_poly.type
_entity_poly.pdbx_seq_one_letter_code
_entity_poly.pdbx_strand_id
1 'polypeptide(L)'
;MDFYYRVIMTLLLISSVAVFGADEGKRTSQSSDDLDRAVLERLQNQSQDNAGRILFFNEEERRGAFSNIRKLYPTRQIPHSSEPYSLTEKPKDWSELTYEVDEKSYSLADFYGFPGNRGLIVIQDDAILLERYAKGHSPDTRWMSFSVT
;
A
#
# COMPACT_ATOMS: atom_id res chain seq x y z
N MET A 1 39.04 -31.99 25.76
CA MET A 1 38.69 -31.01 24.70
C MET A 1 37.64 -30.10 25.29
N ASP A 2 38.11 -29.03 25.90
CA ASP A 2 37.31 -27.94 26.46
C ASP A 2 36.65 -27.14 25.35
N PHE A 3 35.37 -26.79 25.52
CA PHE A 3 34.86 -25.52 25.02
C PHE A 3 33.80 -24.99 25.98
N TYR A 4 34.28 -24.12 26.86
CA TYR A 4 33.49 -23.09 27.53
C TYR A 4 32.78 -22.21 26.47
N TYR A 5 31.50 -21.90 26.67
CA TYR A 5 31.05 -20.51 26.84
C TYR A 5 29.59 -20.50 27.32
N ARG A 6 29.43 -20.12 28.59
CA ARG A 6 28.19 -19.57 29.13
C ARG A 6 28.00 -18.20 28.48
N VAL A 7 26.85 -17.96 27.88
CA VAL A 7 26.26 -16.62 27.82
C VAL A 7 24.85 -16.73 28.38
N ILE A 8 24.77 -16.43 29.68
CA ILE A 8 23.55 -16.00 30.33
C ILE A 8 23.34 -14.56 29.85
N MET A 9 22.25 -14.29 29.12
CA MET A 9 21.75 -12.93 29.00
C MET A 9 20.22 -12.93 29.03
N THR A 10 19.75 -12.85 30.27
CA THR A 10 18.49 -12.31 30.79
C THR A 10 17.40 -11.95 29.79
N LEU A 11 16.27 -12.68 29.86
CA LEU A 11 14.96 -12.23 29.39
C LEU A 11 14.61 -10.88 30.03
N LEU A 12 14.38 -9.86 29.21
CA LEU A 12 13.71 -8.64 29.63
C LEU A 12 12.31 -8.63 28.99
N LEU A 13 11.33 -9.12 29.75
CA LEU A 13 9.91 -8.93 29.49
C LEU A 13 9.61 -7.43 29.68
N ILE A 14 9.60 -6.67 28.58
CA ILE A 14 8.96 -5.36 28.58
C ILE A 14 7.49 -5.63 28.27
N SER A 15 6.69 -5.79 29.32
CA SER A 15 5.23 -5.68 29.21
C SER A 15 4.89 -4.23 28.87
N SER A 16 4.82 -3.90 27.59
CA SER A 16 4.16 -2.67 27.16
C SER A 16 2.66 -2.92 27.21
N VAL A 17 2.02 -2.42 28.26
CA VAL A 17 0.57 -2.19 28.25
C VAL A 17 0.32 -1.15 27.15
N ALA A 18 -0.14 -1.59 25.98
CA ALA A 18 -0.70 -0.70 24.99
C ALA A 18 -2.06 -0.22 25.54
N VAL A 19 -2.07 1.01 26.05
CA VAL A 19 -3.30 1.75 26.32
C VAL A 19 -3.98 1.95 24.97
N PHE A 20 -5.05 1.19 24.71
CA PHE A 20 -5.98 1.43 23.61
C PHE A 20 -6.71 2.75 23.90
N GLY A 21 -6.15 3.85 23.39
CA GLY A 21 -6.73 5.18 23.42
C GLY A 21 -6.99 5.64 21.98
N ALA A 22 -8.23 6.03 21.70
CA ALA A 22 -8.81 6.30 20.38
C ALA A 22 -8.25 7.54 19.62
N ASP A 23 -6.92 7.76 19.60
CA ASP A 23 -6.25 8.91 18.95
C ASP A 23 -5.09 8.52 17.99
N GLU A 24 -4.84 7.22 17.78
CA GLU A 24 -3.74 6.72 16.91
C GLU A 24 -3.97 6.94 15.41
N GLY A 25 -5.22 7.14 14.99
CA GLY A 25 -5.58 7.28 13.57
C GLY A 25 -4.99 8.52 12.90
N LYS A 26 -4.92 9.65 13.63
CA LYS A 26 -4.46 10.94 13.09
C LYS A 26 -2.93 11.03 13.08
N ARG A 27 -2.29 10.66 14.20
CA ARG A 27 -0.82 10.77 14.38
C ARG A 27 -0.02 9.85 13.43
N THR A 28 -0.56 8.68 13.10
CA THR A 28 0.07 7.74 12.14
C THR A 28 -0.18 8.12 10.68
N SER A 29 -1.23 8.91 10.37
CA SER A 29 -1.56 9.32 8.99
C SER A 29 -0.69 10.46 8.47
N GLN A 30 -0.54 11.51 9.27
CA GLN A 30 0.35 12.62 8.92
C GLN A 30 1.80 12.16 8.81
N SER A 31 2.23 11.26 9.70
CA SER A 31 3.57 10.67 9.66
C SER A 31 3.85 9.90 8.36
N SER A 32 2.93 9.06 7.87
CA SER A 32 3.13 8.34 6.60
C SER A 32 3.13 9.28 5.40
N ASP A 33 2.23 10.26 5.39
CA ASP A 33 2.11 11.20 4.27
C ASP A 33 3.32 12.12 4.17
N ASP A 34 3.88 12.54 5.31
CA ASP A 34 5.09 13.34 5.38
C ASP A 34 6.33 12.54 4.94
N LEU A 35 6.41 11.25 5.30
CA LEU A 35 7.45 10.34 4.82
C LEU A 35 7.38 10.18 3.30
N ASP A 36 6.18 9.95 2.75
CA ASP A 36 5.99 9.77 1.30
C ASP A 36 6.29 11.04 0.52
N ARG A 37 6.00 12.21 1.09
CA ARG A 37 6.40 13.50 0.53
C ARG A 37 7.92 13.67 0.53
N ALA A 38 8.61 13.36 1.63
CA ALA A 38 10.07 13.42 1.70
C ALA A 38 10.73 12.48 0.67
N VAL A 39 10.18 11.28 0.49
CA VAL A 39 10.62 10.33 -0.54
C VAL A 39 10.41 10.90 -1.93
N LEU A 40 9.24 11.49 -2.21
CA LEU A 40 8.96 12.10 -3.50
C LEU A 40 9.94 13.23 -3.83
N GLU A 41 10.22 14.12 -2.87
CA GLU A 41 11.18 15.21 -3.02
C GLU A 41 12.59 14.66 -3.31
N ARG A 42 13.02 13.63 -2.58
CA ARG A 42 14.28 12.92 -2.83
C ARG A 42 14.35 12.38 -4.26
N LEU A 43 13.29 11.75 -4.74
CA LEU A 43 13.23 11.15 -6.08
C LEU A 43 13.19 12.20 -7.20
N GLN A 44 12.53 13.33 -6.99
CA GLN A 44 12.50 14.44 -7.96
C GLN A 44 13.90 15.01 -8.20
N ASN A 45 14.67 15.19 -7.14
CA ASN A 45 16.05 15.68 -7.21
C ASN A 45 17.01 14.69 -7.90
N GLN A 46 16.60 13.43 -8.05
CA GLN A 46 17.37 12.36 -8.70
C GLN A 46 16.80 11.94 -10.08
N SER A 47 15.73 12.59 -10.55
CA SER A 47 14.85 12.07 -11.60
C SER A 47 15.51 11.80 -12.96
N GLN A 48 16.53 12.58 -13.36
CA GLN A 48 17.22 12.42 -14.66
C GLN A 48 18.00 11.10 -14.76
N ASP A 49 18.44 10.54 -13.63
CA ASP A 49 19.24 9.31 -13.58
C ASP A 49 18.38 8.05 -13.37
N ASN A 50 17.06 8.19 -13.21
CA ASN A 50 16.18 7.16 -12.65
C ASN A 50 15.28 6.41 -13.66
N ALA A 51 15.36 6.70 -14.97
CA ALA A 51 14.42 6.11 -15.95
C ALA A 51 14.43 4.57 -15.95
N GLY A 52 15.61 3.94 -15.82
CA GLY A 52 15.72 2.48 -15.70
C GLY A 52 15.54 1.95 -14.27
N ARG A 53 15.64 2.82 -13.25
CA ARG A 53 15.67 2.42 -11.84
C ARG A 53 14.29 2.19 -11.24
N ILE A 54 13.23 2.72 -11.85
CA ILE A 54 11.85 2.61 -11.37
C ILE A 54 11.41 1.15 -11.13
N LEU A 55 11.91 0.21 -11.94
CA LEU A 55 11.62 -1.22 -11.79
C LEU A 55 12.28 -1.84 -10.54
N PHE A 56 13.32 -1.19 -10.01
CA PHE A 56 14.15 -1.63 -8.90
C PHE A 56 13.96 -0.79 -7.64
N PHE A 57 12.96 0.11 -7.61
CA PHE A 57 12.62 0.87 -6.41
C PHE A 57 12.30 -0.07 -5.25
N ASN A 58 12.77 0.26 -4.06
CA ASN A 58 12.38 -0.42 -2.84
C ASN A 58 10.95 -0.02 -2.41
N GLU A 59 10.40 -0.66 -1.38
CA GLU A 59 9.00 -0.40 -0.96
C GLU A 59 8.70 1.06 -0.61
N GLU A 60 9.63 1.73 0.08
CA GLU A 60 9.51 3.14 0.44
C GLU A 60 9.43 4.02 -0.81
N GLU A 61 10.35 3.82 -1.75
CA GLU A 61 10.39 4.54 -3.02
C GLU A 61 9.14 4.28 -3.86
N ARG A 62 8.66 3.03 -3.93
CA ARG A 62 7.43 2.69 -4.66
C ARG A 62 6.22 3.44 -4.11
N ARG A 63 6.12 3.56 -2.77
CA ARG A 63 5.02 4.23 -2.09
C ARG A 63 4.95 5.72 -2.44
N GLY A 64 6.08 6.41 -2.43
CA GLY A 64 6.16 7.81 -2.86
C GLY A 64 6.03 8.01 -4.38
N ALA A 65 6.59 7.10 -5.18
CA ALA A 65 6.73 7.29 -6.63
C ALA A 65 5.51 6.91 -7.46
N PHE A 66 4.89 5.76 -7.20
CA PHE A 66 3.97 5.15 -8.16
C PHE A 66 2.62 5.87 -8.25
N SER A 67 2.24 6.61 -7.21
CA SER A 67 1.11 7.56 -7.25
C SER A 67 1.47 8.94 -7.84
N ASN A 68 2.76 9.20 -8.07
CA ASN A 68 3.30 10.50 -8.44
C ASN A 68 4.13 10.50 -9.74
N ILE A 69 3.99 9.48 -10.59
CA ILE A 69 4.82 9.32 -11.81
C ILE A 69 4.85 10.57 -12.68
N ARG A 70 3.71 11.26 -12.85
CA ARG A 70 3.62 12.51 -13.62
C ARG A 70 4.51 13.65 -13.08
N LYS A 71 4.92 13.58 -11.82
CA LYS A 71 5.83 14.54 -11.17
C LYS A 71 7.30 14.14 -11.29
N LEU A 72 7.56 12.88 -11.67
CA LEU A 72 8.89 12.28 -11.73
C LEU A 72 9.40 12.10 -13.15
N TYR A 73 8.50 11.85 -14.11
CA TYR A 73 8.86 11.55 -15.49
C TYR A 73 7.97 12.33 -16.48
N PRO A 74 8.46 12.60 -17.70
CA PRO A 74 7.62 13.11 -18.78
C PRO A 74 6.46 12.15 -19.03
N THR A 75 5.24 12.65 -18.95
CA THR A 75 4.02 11.87 -19.21
C THR A 75 3.12 12.61 -20.18
N ARG A 76 2.31 11.86 -20.92
CA ARG A 76 1.22 12.40 -21.73
C ARG A 76 -0.09 12.15 -21.00
N GLN A 77 -0.90 13.19 -20.84
CA GLN A 77 -2.24 13.04 -20.29
C GLN A 77 -3.16 12.38 -21.33
N ILE A 78 -3.82 11.30 -20.92
CA ILE A 78 -4.98 10.74 -21.62
C ILE A 78 -6.22 11.25 -20.88
N PRO A 79 -7.07 12.08 -21.50
CA PRO A 79 -8.27 12.59 -20.85
C PRO A 79 -9.32 11.48 -20.69
N HIS A 80 -10.18 11.61 -19.68
CA HIS A 80 -11.38 10.77 -19.54
C HIS A 80 -12.49 11.27 -20.48
N SER A 81 -13.51 10.44 -20.72
CA SER A 81 -14.73 10.83 -21.43
C SER A 81 -15.46 11.96 -20.69
N SER A 82 -16.09 12.89 -21.42
CA SER A 82 -17.02 13.86 -20.84
C SER A 82 -18.31 13.22 -20.30
N GLU A 83 -18.62 12.02 -20.76
CA GLU A 83 -19.75 11.20 -20.34
C GLU A 83 -19.22 9.82 -19.92
N PRO A 84 -18.69 9.68 -18.70
CA PRO A 84 -18.26 8.39 -18.19
C PRO A 84 -19.46 7.49 -17.89
N TYR A 85 -19.33 6.18 -18.12
CA TYR A 85 -20.31 5.21 -17.67
C TYR A 85 -20.19 5.02 -16.16
N SER A 86 -21.25 5.36 -15.41
CA SER A 86 -21.30 5.16 -13.97
C SER A 86 -21.58 3.69 -13.64
N LEU A 87 -20.76 3.11 -12.76
CA LEU A 87 -21.02 1.79 -12.19
C LEU A 87 -22.04 1.89 -11.04
N THR A 88 -22.87 0.87 -10.91
CA THR A 88 -23.87 0.76 -9.83
C THR A 88 -23.20 0.23 -8.56
N GLU A 89 -23.50 0.79 -7.39
CA GLU A 89 -23.03 0.22 -6.12
C GLU A 89 -23.97 -0.91 -5.66
N LYS A 90 -23.44 -2.12 -5.47
CA LYS A 90 -24.15 -3.27 -4.91
C LYS A 90 -23.26 -4.08 -3.95
N PRO A 91 -22.81 -3.48 -2.83
CA PRO A 91 -21.89 -4.14 -1.92
C PRO A 91 -22.44 -5.49 -1.42
N LYS A 92 -21.58 -6.50 -1.39
CA LYS A 92 -21.86 -7.79 -0.75
C LYS A 92 -21.04 -7.93 0.52
N ASP A 93 -21.48 -8.82 1.40
CA ASP A 93 -20.66 -9.24 2.52
C ASP A 93 -19.59 -10.21 2.03
N TRP A 94 -18.34 -9.95 2.43
CA TRP A 94 -17.16 -10.73 2.08
C TRP A 94 -16.39 -11.18 3.34
N SER A 95 -16.99 -11.09 4.54
CA SER A 95 -16.34 -11.46 5.81
C SER A 95 -15.84 -12.90 5.82
N GLU A 96 -16.57 -13.80 5.15
CA GLU A 96 -16.28 -15.24 5.10
C GLU A 96 -15.32 -15.62 3.97
N LEU A 97 -14.85 -14.66 3.15
CA LEU A 97 -13.91 -14.96 2.07
C LEU A 97 -12.55 -15.33 2.66
N THR A 98 -12.13 -16.56 2.36
CA THR A 98 -10.79 -17.06 2.65
C THR A 98 -10.09 -17.55 1.38
N TYR A 99 -8.76 -17.53 1.39
CA TYR A 99 -7.92 -18.03 0.32
C TYR A 99 -6.65 -18.65 0.89
N GLU A 100 -5.98 -19.49 0.11
CA GLU A 100 -4.75 -20.18 0.53
C GLU A 100 -3.56 -19.75 -0.32
N VAL A 101 -2.43 -19.53 0.35
CA VAL A 101 -1.11 -19.30 -0.27
C VAL A 101 -0.10 -20.10 0.53
N ASP A 102 0.69 -20.94 -0.15
CA ASP A 102 1.70 -21.79 0.47
C ASP A 102 1.15 -22.60 1.66
N GLU A 103 0.01 -23.27 1.45
CA GLU A 103 -0.70 -24.10 2.46
C GLU A 103 -1.18 -23.33 3.70
N LYS A 104 -1.11 -21.99 3.68
CA LYS A 104 -1.62 -21.13 4.74
C LYS A 104 -2.89 -20.42 4.29
N SER A 105 -3.91 -20.50 5.14
CA SER A 105 -5.18 -19.80 4.94
C SER A 105 -5.10 -18.34 5.40
N TYR A 106 -5.72 -17.46 4.63
CA TYR A 106 -5.82 -16.02 4.86
C TYR A 106 -7.26 -15.57 4.66
N SER A 107 -7.68 -14.57 5.43
CA SER A 107 -8.94 -13.86 5.20
C SER A 107 -8.73 -12.69 4.23
N LEU A 108 -9.83 -12.18 3.68
CA LEU A 108 -9.80 -10.91 2.97
C LEU A 108 -9.35 -9.73 3.87
N ALA A 109 -9.59 -9.82 5.18
CA ALA A 109 -9.10 -8.84 6.14
C ALA A 109 -7.57 -8.80 6.23
N ASP A 110 -6.92 -9.96 6.14
CA ASP A 110 -5.45 -10.07 6.12
C ASP A 110 -4.87 -9.42 4.85
N PHE A 111 -5.52 -9.63 3.69
CA PHE A 111 -5.12 -8.97 2.44
C PHE A 111 -5.14 -7.44 2.57
N TYR A 112 -6.13 -6.88 3.26
CA TYR A 112 -6.18 -5.43 3.46
C TYR A 112 -5.03 -4.87 4.29
N GLY A 113 -4.49 -5.67 5.21
CA GLY A 113 -3.31 -5.33 6.00
C GLY A 113 -1.98 -5.57 5.28
N PHE A 114 -1.99 -6.18 4.09
CA PHE A 114 -0.78 -6.45 3.34
C PHE A 114 -0.09 -5.13 2.93
N PRO A 115 1.19 -4.89 3.28
CA PRO A 115 1.87 -3.61 3.02
C PRO A 115 1.92 -3.21 1.54
N GLY A 116 1.89 -4.18 0.63
CA GLY A 116 1.85 -3.95 -0.81
C GLY A 116 0.49 -3.56 -1.37
N ASN A 117 -0.60 -3.74 -0.60
CA ASN A 117 -1.96 -3.42 -1.05
C ASN A 117 -2.15 -1.90 -1.22
N ARG A 118 -2.85 -1.50 -2.28
CA ARG A 118 -3.23 -0.10 -2.56
C ARG A 118 -4.73 0.08 -2.67
N GLY A 119 -5.42 -0.98 -3.08
CA GLY A 119 -6.86 -1.07 -3.11
C GLY A 119 -7.28 -2.35 -3.83
N LEU A 120 -8.54 -2.71 -3.62
CA LEU A 120 -9.19 -3.82 -4.29
C LEU A 120 -10.58 -3.36 -4.72
N ILE A 121 -10.91 -3.66 -5.97
CA ILE A 121 -12.25 -3.50 -6.52
C ILE A 121 -12.69 -4.81 -7.15
N VAL A 122 -13.93 -5.20 -6.91
CA VAL A 122 -14.59 -6.36 -7.53
C VAL A 122 -15.84 -5.85 -8.23
N ILE A 123 -15.87 -6.02 -9.54
CA ILE A 123 -16.99 -5.62 -10.40
C ILE A 123 -17.59 -6.88 -11.02
N GLN A 124 -18.92 -6.97 -11.00
CA GLN A 124 -19.67 -7.96 -11.75
C GLN A 124 -20.74 -7.24 -12.56
N ASP A 125 -20.74 -7.45 -13.87
CA ASP A 125 -21.57 -6.71 -14.82
C ASP A 125 -21.31 -5.19 -14.73
N ASP A 126 -22.30 -4.40 -14.33
CA ASP A 126 -22.20 -2.96 -14.08
C ASP A 126 -22.04 -2.62 -12.58
N ALA A 127 -21.97 -3.62 -11.71
CA ALA A 127 -22.09 -3.44 -10.27
C ALA A 127 -20.76 -3.61 -9.52
N ILE A 128 -20.41 -2.61 -8.72
CA ILE A 128 -19.34 -2.68 -7.72
C ILE A 128 -19.84 -3.52 -6.55
N LEU A 129 -19.26 -4.72 -6.38
CA LEU A 129 -19.57 -5.64 -5.30
C LEU A 129 -18.67 -5.45 -4.06
N LEU A 130 -17.48 -4.91 -4.28
CA LEU A 130 -16.49 -4.55 -3.28
C LEU A 130 -15.64 -3.42 -3.83
N GLU A 131 -15.41 -2.38 -3.06
CA GLU A 131 -14.42 -1.36 -3.34
C GLU A 131 -13.81 -0.90 -2.02
N ARG A 132 -12.49 -1.09 -1.87
CA ARG A 132 -11.78 -0.72 -0.67
C ARG A 132 -10.37 -0.28 -1.01
N TYR A 133 -9.96 0.84 -0.43
CA TYR A 133 -8.63 1.40 -0.62
C TYR A 133 -7.77 1.22 0.63
N ALA A 134 -6.47 1.05 0.43
CA ALA A 134 -5.52 1.16 1.51
C ALA A 134 -5.50 2.62 2.03
N LYS A 135 -4.98 2.82 3.24
CA LYS A 135 -4.80 4.17 3.80
C LYS A 135 -4.03 5.06 2.80
N GLY A 136 -4.48 6.30 2.64
CA GLY A 136 -3.89 7.28 1.70
C GLY A 136 -4.29 7.08 0.24
N HIS A 137 -5.15 6.11 -0.08
CA HIS A 137 -5.67 5.86 -1.43
C HIS A 137 -7.18 6.08 -1.49
N SER A 138 -7.67 6.40 -2.68
CA SER A 138 -9.08 6.72 -2.99
C SER A 138 -9.37 6.40 -4.46
N PRO A 139 -10.63 6.47 -4.92
CA PRO A 139 -10.97 6.31 -6.33
C PRO A 139 -10.22 7.26 -7.28
N ASP A 140 -9.88 8.46 -6.80
CA ASP A 140 -9.16 9.46 -7.59
C ASP A 140 -7.63 9.27 -7.58
N THR A 141 -7.13 8.32 -6.80
CA THR A 141 -5.69 8.06 -6.66
C THR A 141 -5.20 7.20 -7.82
N ARG A 142 -4.36 7.79 -8.69
CA ARG A 142 -3.70 7.06 -9.76
C ARG A 142 -2.56 6.21 -9.20
N TRP A 143 -2.33 5.05 -9.82
CA TRP A 143 -1.20 4.18 -9.51
C TRP A 143 -0.59 3.62 -10.79
N MET A 144 0.73 3.56 -10.87
CA MET A 144 1.44 2.93 -11.99
C MET A 144 1.09 1.45 -12.10
N SER A 145 0.59 1.03 -13.25
CA SER A 145 0.13 -0.35 -13.50
C SER A 145 1.20 -1.28 -14.09
N PHE A 146 2.29 -0.73 -14.63
CA PHE A 146 3.27 -1.48 -15.42
C PHE A 146 2.59 -2.32 -16.52
N SER A 147 2.91 -3.60 -16.65
CA SER A 147 2.54 -4.48 -17.77
C SER A 147 1.05 -4.78 -17.95
N VAL A 148 0.15 -4.11 -17.22
CA VAL A 148 -1.30 -4.15 -17.48
C VAL A 148 -1.69 -3.21 -18.63
N THR A 149 -0.84 -2.21 -18.93
CA THR A 149 -1.05 -1.19 -19.99
C THR A 149 -1.17 -1.77 -21.39
#